data_AF-A0A833H8F1-F1
#
_entry.id   AF-A0A833H8F1-F1
#
_cell.length_a   1.000
_cell.length_b   1.000
_cell.length_c   1.000
_cell.angle_alpha   90.00
_cell.angle_beta   90.00
_cell.angle_gamma   90.00
#
_symmetry.space_group_name_H-M   'P 1'
#
loop_
_entity.id
_entity.type
_entity.pdbx_description
1 polymer ?
#
loop_
_entity_poly.entity_id
_entity_poly.type
_entity_poly.pdbx_seq_one_letter_code
_entity_poly.pdbx_strand_id
1 'polypeptide(L)'
;MSAVTVGAEGFVVEAEVIATAFGLAPAEVRARMRDGAITSRCETSVDADTGRYRLTFQHAGRSLRLTVDSDGNILSRATFDRGANRTARSAPG
;
A
#
# COMPACT_ATOMS: atom_id res chain seq x y z
N MET A 1 -9.90 16.39 2.58
CA MET A 1 -8.44 16.20 2.52
C MET A 1 -8.21 14.78 2.03
N SER A 2 -7.70 14.63 0.81
CA SER A 2 -7.43 13.31 0.24
C SER A 2 -6.22 12.71 0.94
N ALA A 3 -6.33 11.44 1.32
CA ALA A 3 -5.26 10.76 2.05
C ALA A 3 -4.05 10.41 1.16
N VAL A 4 -4.17 10.64 -0.15
CA VAL A 4 -3.08 10.58 -1.12
C VAL A 4 -3.05 11.86 -1.94
N THR A 5 -1.86 12.41 -2.13
CA THR A 5 -1.60 13.54 -3.03
C THR A 5 -0.74 13.05 -4.18
N VAL A 6 -1.19 13.29 -5.41
CA VAL A 6 -0.45 12.99 -6.64
C VAL A 6 0.38 14.21 -7.01
N GLY A 7 1.70 14.07 -7.03
CA GLY A 7 2.65 15.10 -7.42
C GLY A 7 3.36 14.77 -8.73
N ALA A 8 4.03 15.76 -9.33
CA ALA A 8 4.78 15.58 -10.57
C ALA A 8 5.92 14.55 -10.45
N GLU A 9 6.46 14.38 -9.25
CA GLU A 9 7.63 13.54 -8.96
C GLU A 9 7.25 12.20 -8.30
N GLY A 10 5.97 12.00 -7.95
CA GLY A 10 5.52 10.79 -7.27
C GLY A 10 4.21 10.94 -6.49
N PHE A 11 4.01 10.08 -5.50
CA PHE A 11 2.79 10.01 -4.69
C PHE A 11 3.14 10.23 -3.22
N VAL A 12 2.39 11.11 -2.55
CA VAL A 12 2.47 11.33 -1.10
C VAL A 12 1.27 10.66 -0.46
N VAL A 13 1.50 9.68 0.41
CA VAL A 13 0.44 8.97 1.14
C VAL A 13 0.51 9.34 2.61
N GLU A 14 -0.64 9.67 3.19
CA GLU A 14 -0.75 9.96 4.62
C GLU A 14 -0.37 8.74 5.44
N ALA A 15 0.49 8.97 6.44
CA ALA A 15 0.97 7.90 7.32
C ALA A 15 -0.17 7.18 8.06
N GLU A 16 -1.28 7.87 8.31
CA GLU A 16 -2.49 7.29 8.92
C GLU A 16 -3.12 6.16 8.09
N VAL A 17 -3.05 6.24 6.75
CA VAL A 17 -3.56 5.19 5.85
C VAL A 17 -2.77 3.91 6.05
N ILE A 18 -1.45 4.05 6.06
CA ILE A 18 -0.50 2.96 6.23
C ILE A 18 -0.60 2.41 7.66
N ALA A 19 -0.67 3.29 8.64
CA ALA A 19 -0.83 2.97 10.06
C ALA A 19 -2.07 2.13 10.31
N THR A 20 -3.23 2.56 9.81
CA THR A 20 -4.50 1.84 9.94
C THR A 20 -4.44 0.46 9.28
N ALA A 21 -3.81 0.36 8.12
CA ALA A 21 -3.67 -0.90 7.39
C ALA A 21 -2.74 -1.91 8.07
N PHE A 22 -1.64 -1.45 8.67
CA PHE A 22 -0.69 -2.32 9.36
C PHE A 22 -0.97 -2.48 10.86
N GLY A 23 -1.90 -1.69 11.42
CA GLY A 23 -2.16 -1.62 12.86
C GLY A 23 -1.04 -0.93 13.64
N LEU A 24 -0.37 0.04 13.02
CA LEU A 24 0.77 0.78 13.59
C LEU A 24 0.34 2.20 13.97
N ALA A 25 1.18 2.90 14.74
CA ALA A 25 1.02 4.33 14.96
C ALA A 25 1.53 5.14 13.75
N PRO A 26 0.91 6.28 13.40
CA PRO A 26 1.39 7.13 12.30
C PRO A 26 2.81 7.66 12.51
N ALA A 27 3.22 7.89 13.77
CA ALA A 27 4.59 8.26 14.11
C ALA A 27 5.59 7.13 13.79
N GLU A 28 5.22 5.88 14.08
CA GLU A 28 6.02 4.69 13.79
C GLU A 28 6.16 4.51 12.27
N VAL A 29 5.08 4.68 11.51
CA VAL A 29 5.13 4.62 10.03
C VAL A 29 6.16 5.61 9.48
N ARG A 30 6.15 6.87 9.93
CA ARG A 30 7.12 7.88 9.46
C ARG A 30 8.56 7.49 9.81
N ALA A 31 8.78 6.99 11.03
CA ALA A 31 10.10 6.50 11.44
C ALA A 31 10.57 5.33 10.56
N ARG A 32 9.70 4.35 10.31
CA ARG A 32 10.01 3.17 9.50
C ARG A 32 10.20 3.46 8.02
N MET A 33 9.50 4.44 7.46
CA MET A 33 9.79 4.91 6.10
C MET A 33 11.14 5.61 6.03
N ARG A 34 11.48 6.43 7.04
CA ARG A 34 12.79 7.10 7.15
C ARG A 34 13.95 6.12 7.33
N ASP A 35 13.71 5.03 8.05
CA ASP A 35 14.65 3.94 8.30
C ASP A 35 14.76 2.95 7.12
N GLY A 36 13.85 3.02 6.13
CA GLY A 36 13.79 2.08 5.02
C GLY A 36 13.16 0.72 5.37
N ALA A 37 12.62 0.56 6.58
CA ALA A 37 11.90 -0.63 7.04
C ALA A 37 10.51 -0.80 6.39
N ILE A 38 9.89 0.30 5.93
CA ILE A 38 8.72 0.25 5.04
C ILE A 38 9.21 0.59 3.63
N THR A 39 9.03 -0.33 2.70
CA THR A 39 9.36 -0.10 1.28
C THR A 39 8.08 0.14 0.49
N SER A 40 8.05 1.23 -0.28
CA SER A 40 6.93 1.56 -1.18
C SER A 40 7.35 1.30 -2.62
N ARG A 41 6.49 0.62 -3.37
CA ARG A 41 6.64 0.37 -4.80
C ARG A 41 5.45 0.98 -5.51
N CYS A 42 5.72 1.94 -6.38
CA CYS A 42 4.70 2.60 -7.17
C CYS A 42 4.74 1.99 -8.56
N GLU A 43 3.64 1.33 -8.96
CA GLU A 43 3.46 0.86 -10.32
C GLU A 43 2.48 1.81 -10.99
N THR A 44 3.02 2.67 -11.84
CA THR A 44 2.23 3.50 -12.73
C THR A 44 1.85 2.64 -13.93
N SER A 45 0.69 1.98 -13.86
CA SER A 45 0.07 1.42 -15.06
C SER A 45 -0.36 2.60 -15.92
N VAL A 46 0.41 2.89 -16.98
CA VAL A 46 0.03 3.83 -18.04
C VAL A 46 -1.02 3.15 -18.92
N ASP A 47 -2.09 2.64 -18.33
CA ASP A 47 -3.29 2.30 -19.08
C ASP A 47 -3.95 3.64 -19.39
N ALA A 48 -3.73 4.11 -20.61
CA ALA A 48 -4.03 5.46 -21.12
C ALA A 48 -5.51 5.88 -21.04
N ASP A 49 -6.38 5.05 -20.46
CA ASP A 49 -7.83 5.21 -20.47
C ASP A 49 -8.46 5.35 -19.07
N THR A 50 -7.73 5.20 -17.95
CA THR A 50 -8.40 5.22 -16.62
C THR A 50 -7.65 5.88 -15.46
N GLY A 51 -6.45 6.45 -15.62
CA GLY A 51 -5.85 7.32 -14.59
C GLY A 51 -5.68 6.69 -13.19
N ARG A 52 -5.51 5.36 -13.11
CA ARG A 52 -5.37 4.64 -11.82
C ARG A 52 -3.92 4.33 -11.52
N TYR A 53 -3.51 4.58 -10.29
CA TYR A 53 -2.19 4.28 -9.78
C TYR A 53 -2.27 3.22 -8.70
N ARG A 54 -1.29 2.30 -8.73
CA ARG A 54 -1.20 1.23 -7.74
C ARG A 54 0.05 1.43 -6.88
N LEU A 55 -0.18 1.61 -5.59
CA LEU A 55 0.87 1.78 -4.59
C LEU A 55 0.92 0.51 -3.75
N THR A 56 2.09 -0.12 -3.70
CA THR A 56 2.32 -1.33 -2.90
C THR A 56 3.35 -1.06 -1.81
N PHE A 57 2.93 -1.10 -0.55
CA PHE A 57 3.78 -0.95 0.61
C PHE A 57 4.09 -2.31 1.22
N GLN A 58 5.35 -2.60 1.49
CA GLN A 58 5.81 -3.86 2.05
C GLN A 58 6.54 -3.60 3.37
N HIS A 59 6.12 -4.30 4.42
CA HIS A 59 6.68 -4.13 5.76
C HIS A 59 6.53 -5.42 6.58
N ALA A 60 7.62 -5.89 7.19
CA ALA A 60 7.62 -7.02 8.13
C ALA A 60 6.85 -8.27 7.67
N GLY A 61 6.94 -8.62 6.37
CA GLY A 61 6.21 -9.76 5.81
C GLY A 61 4.72 -9.49 5.51
N ARG A 62 4.26 -8.24 5.60
CA ARG A 62 2.93 -7.80 5.15
C ARG A 62 3.05 -6.91 3.92
N SER A 63 2.02 -6.88 3.10
CA SER A 63 1.95 -6.10 1.87
C SER A 63 0.60 -5.39 1.79
N LEU A 64 0.61 -4.06 1.80
CA LEU A 64 -0.56 -3.21 1.58
C LEU A 64 -0.57 -2.77 0.12
N ARG A 65 -1.68 -3.00 -0.57
CA ARG A 65 -1.96 -2.50 -1.91
C ARG A 65 -3.04 -1.43 -1.84
N LEU A 66 -2.72 -0.24 -2.33
CA LEU A 66 -3.66 0.86 -2.53
C LEU A 66 -3.86 1.10 -4.02
N THR A 67 -5.11 1.21 -4.44
CA THR A 67 -5.49 1.69 -5.76
C THR A 67 -5.99 3.11 -5.58
N VAL A 68 -5.33 4.07 -6.21
CA VAL A 68 -5.70 5.48 -6.17
C VAL A 68 -6.00 5.99 -7.58
N ASP A 69 -6.90 6.96 -7.67
CA ASP A 69 -7.18 7.67 -8.92
C ASP A 69 -6.23 8.87 -9.10
N SER A 70 -6.27 9.53 -10.25
CA SER A 70 -5.42 10.70 -10.57
C SER A 70 -5.72 11.92 -9.70
N ASP A 71 -6.91 11.99 -9.14
CA ASP A 71 -7.28 12.98 -8.13
C ASP A 71 -6.74 12.66 -6.72
N GLY A 72 -6.05 11.52 -6.53
CA GLY A 72 -5.56 11.07 -5.22
C GLY A 72 -6.63 10.39 -4.35
N ASN A 73 -7.76 10.03 -4.95
CA ASN A 73 -8.83 9.31 -4.26
C ASN A 73 -8.52 7.83 -4.15
N ILE A 74 -8.57 7.27 -2.94
CA ILE A 74 -8.37 5.83 -2.70
C ILE A 74 -9.61 5.08 -3.17
N LEU A 75 -9.51 4.40 -4.31
CA LEU A 75 -10.56 3.56 -4.86
C LEU A 75 -10.66 2.22 -4.12
N SER A 76 -9.52 1.66 -3.69
CA SER A 76 -9.49 0.38 -2.98
C SER A 76 -8.23 0.22 -2.14
N ARG A 77 -8.36 -0.47 -1.00
CA ARG A 77 -7.25 -0.85 -0.13
C ARG A 77 -7.34 -2.34 0.21
N ALA A 78 -6.22 -3.05 0.12
CA ALA A 78 -6.14 -4.46 0.45
C ALA A 78 -4.80 -4.77 1.14
N THR A 79 -4.84 -5.49 2.25
CA THR A 79 -3.66 -5.91 3.00
C THR A 79 -3.50 -7.42 2.92
N PHE A 80 -2.31 -7.87 2.58
CA PHE A 80 -1.95 -9.28 2.45
C PHE A 80 -0.84 -9.60 3.44
N ASP A 81 -1.02 -10.67 4.21
CA ASP A 81 0.04 -11.23 5.02
C ASP A 81 0.81 -12.25 4.16
N ARG A 82 2.14 -12.11 4.03
CA ARG A 82 2.97 -13.04 3.24
C ARG A 82 3.19 -14.38 3.95
N GLY A 83 2.78 -14.52 5.21
CA GLY A 83 2.95 -15.74 6.02
C GLY A 83 1.79 -16.73 5.95
N ALA A 84 0.61 -16.34 5.46
CA ALA A 84 -0.61 -17.15 5.64
C ALA A 84 -0.96 -18.12 4.48
N ASN A 85 -0.05 -18.41 3.55
CA ASN A 85 -0.30 -19.46 2.54
C ASN A 85 0.84 -20.49 2.46
N ARG A 86 0.91 -21.35 3.47
CA ARG A 86 1.52 -22.69 3.32
C ARG A 86 0.60 -23.86 3.66
N THR A 87 -0.67 -23.63 3.97
CA THR A 87 -1.57 -24.72 4.42
C THR A 87 -3.01 -24.52 3.97
N ALA A 88 -3.28 -24.77 2.69
CA ALA A 88 -4.61 -25.20 2.23
C ALA A 88 -4.48 -26.01 0.93
N ARG A 89 -3.58 -27.00 0.91
CA ARG A 89 -3.65 -28.12 -0.05
C ARG A 89 -3.44 -29.45 0.67
N SER A 90 -4.21 -29.66 1.74
CA SER A 90 -4.35 -30.97 2.38
C SER A 90 -5.78 -31.12 2.88
N ALA A 91 -6.64 -31.71 2.03
CA ALA A 91 -7.76 -32.62 2.38
C ALA A 91 -8.73 -32.74 1.17
N PRO A 92 -9.48 -33.85 0.98
CA PRO A 92 -9.30 -35.23 1.48
C PRO A 92 -9.40 -36.30 0.36
N GLY A 93 -9.11 -37.56 0.71
CA GLY A 93 -9.32 -38.73 -0.15
C GLY A 93 -8.47 -39.90 0.29
#